data_AF-A0A843LNA2-F1
#
_entry.id   AF-A0A843LNA2-F1
#
_cell.length_a   1.000
_cell.length_b   1.000
_cell.length_c   1.000
_cell.angle_alpha   90.00
_cell.angle_beta   90.00
_cell.angle_gamma   90.00
#
_symmetry.space_group_name_H-M   'P 1'
#
loop_
_entity.id
_entity.type
_entity.pdbx_description
1 polymer ?
#
loop_
_entity_poly.entity_id
_entity_poly.type
_entity_poly.pdbx_seq_one_letter_code
_entity_poly.pdbx_strand_id
1 'polypeptide(L)'
;MKYLYAMAGMLMLLAGCAAAGSYTAEVDVDTYVSQSDANQSYADSPVLWAASEDGTATKIVYLSIINLFGTQSIFKPDQIESATLTLDAVDVKNGGKITAYFMHGAALDTMTWYDRADYDSSVSSSAVEVEDTGSYKFDVTDIVKKAVETCSDGCPYSIVLVAEDDAEVGFASSESDEGDKPQLKYETAE
;
A
#
# COMPACT_ATOMS: atom_id res chain seq x y z
N MET A 1 45.44 -39.74 17.59
CA MET A 1 44.15 -39.45 18.26
C MET A 1 44.18 -38.14 19.06
N LYS A 2 44.58 -37.00 18.45
CA LYS A 2 44.53 -35.67 19.10
C LYS A 2 43.95 -34.55 18.22
N TYR A 3 43.68 -34.83 16.93
CA TYR A 3 43.18 -33.85 15.96
C TYR A 3 41.75 -34.12 15.47
N LEU A 4 41.08 -35.15 16.01
CA LEU A 4 39.72 -35.53 15.60
C LEU A 4 38.62 -34.93 16.49
N TYR A 5 38.97 -34.30 17.62
CA TYR A 5 38.01 -33.62 18.50
C TYR A 5 37.93 -32.10 18.25
N ALA A 6 38.77 -31.55 17.37
CA ALA A 6 38.77 -30.12 17.05
C ALA A 6 37.83 -29.74 15.90
N MET A 7 37.25 -30.71 15.19
CA MET A 7 36.38 -30.50 14.02
C MET A 7 34.89 -30.73 14.29
N ALA A 8 34.46 -30.74 15.56
CA ALA A 8 33.04 -30.84 15.93
C ALA A 8 32.50 -29.58 16.65
N GLY A 9 33.31 -28.54 16.81
CA GLY A 9 32.96 -27.34 17.59
C GLY A 9 32.57 -26.11 16.78
N MET A 10 32.55 -26.18 15.45
CA MET A 10 32.45 -24.99 14.58
C MET A 10 31.27 -25.07 13.61
N LEU A 11 30.12 -25.53 14.11
CA LEU A 11 28.89 -25.60 13.31
C LEU A 11 27.63 -25.24 14.11
N MET A 12 27.74 -24.32 15.07
CA MET A 12 26.58 -23.71 15.71
C MET A 12 26.81 -22.22 15.83
N LEU A 13 25.77 -21.45 15.53
CA LEU A 13 25.62 -19.99 15.68
C LEU A 13 25.96 -19.14 14.45
N LEU A 14 25.25 -19.41 13.35
CA LEU A 14 24.67 -18.32 12.55
C LEU A 14 23.15 -18.41 12.69
N ALA A 15 22.65 -18.36 13.93
CA ALA A 15 21.29 -17.92 14.17
C ALA A 15 21.33 -16.40 14.03
N GLY A 16 21.11 -15.90 12.82
CA GLY A 16 20.82 -14.49 12.64
C GLY A 16 19.56 -14.20 13.43
N CYS A 17 19.69 -13.47 14.53
CA CYS A 17 18.53 -12.86 15.16
C CYS A 17 18.01 -11.84 14.14
N ALA A 18 16.94 -12.18 13.41
CA ALA A 18 16.16 -11.14 12.77
C ALA A 18 15.50 -10.40 13.93
N ALA A 19 15.99 -9.19 14.21
CA ALA A 19 15.28 -8.33 15.14
C ALA A 19 14.01 -7.86 14.42
N ALA A 20 12.87 -7.92 15.08
CA ALA A 20 11.66 -7.26 14.62
C ALA A 20 11.98 -5.79 14.31
N GLY A 21 11.74 -5.37 13.08
CA GLY A 21 11.96 -4.01 12.59
C GLY A 21 10.62 -3.34 12.32
N SER A 22 10.55 -2.03 12.60
CA SER A 22 9.42 -1.19 12.20
C SER A 22 9.88 -0.25 11.09
N TYR A 23 9.18 -0.27 9.97
CA TYR A 23 9.52 0.48 8.78
C TYR A 23 8.37 1.39 8.36
N THR A 24 8.70 2.56 7.82
CA THR A 24 7.75 3.43 7.13
C THR A 24 8.13 3.44 5.66
N ALA A 25 7.20 3.03 4.81
CA ALA A 25 7.36 3.09 3.36
C ALA A 25 6.99 4.48 2.87
N GLU A 26 7.79 5.00 1.94
CA GLU A 26 7.50 6.26 1.27
C GLU A 26 6.58 6.00 0.07
N VAL A 27 5.57 6.86 -0.09
CA VAL A 27 4.76 6.92 -1.31
C VAL A 27 5.52 7.75 -2.33
N ASP A 28 5.79 7.15 -3.50
CA ASP A 28 6.52 7.78 -4.60
C ASP A 28 5.59 8.66 -5.44
N VAL A 29 4.46 8.07 -5.87
CA VAL A 29 3.43 8.74 -6.66
C VAL A 29 2.10 8.39 -6.03
N ASP A 30 1.30 9.40 -5.69
CA ASP A 30 -0.12 9.25 -5.44
C ASP A 30 -0.94 9.99 -6.49
N THR A 31 -2.00 9.36 -6.96
CA THR A 31 -2.87 9.92 -7.98
C THR A 31 -4.25 9.28 -7.89
N TYR A 32 -5.20 9.81 -8.63
CA TYR A 32 -6.46 9.12 -8.89
C TYR A 32 -6.82 9.24 -10.36
N VAL A 33 -7.64 8.30 -10.82
CA VAL A 33 -8.24 8.34 -12.16
C VAL A 33 -9.73 8.56 -12.02
N SER A 34 -10.32 9.27 -12.97
CA SER A 34 -11.74 9.58 -12.98
C SER A 34 -12.39 9.14 -14.29
N GLN A 35 -13.52 8.45 -14.20
CA GLN A 35 -14.28 8.02 -15.36
C GLN A 35 -14.89 9.20 -16.14
N SER A 36 -15.34 10.26 -15.44
CA SER A 36 -15.91 11.46 -16.08
C SER A 36 -14.86 12.25 -16.87
N ASP A 37 -13.63 12.23 -16.38
CA ASP A 37 -12.49 12.96 -16.94
C ASP A 37 -11.41 11.99 -17.43
N ALA A 38 -11.83 11.04 -18.27
CA ALA A 38 -11.08 9.81 -18.56
C ALA A 38 -9.67 9.97 -19.17
N ASN A 39 -9.32 11.15 -19.70
CA ASN A 39 -8.00 11.45 -20.28
C ASN A 39 -7.13 12.35 -19.37
N GLN A 40 -7.64 12.75 -18.21
CA GLN A 40 -6.93 13.61 -17.28
C GLN A 40 -6.16 12.77 -16.25
N SER A 41 -4.96 13.22 -15.90
CA SER A 41 -4.22 12.76 -14.72
C SER A 41 -4.41 13.75 -13.56
N TYR A 42 -4.34 13.23 -12.34
CA TYR A 42 -4.51 13.97 -11.10
C TYR A 42 -3.35 13.77 -10.11
N ALA A 43 -2.15 13.46 -10.60
CA ALA A 43 -0.98 13.29 -9.74
C ALA A 43 -0.62 14.58 -8.96
N ASP A 44 -0.82 15.76 -9.56
CA ASP A 44 -0.59 17.05 -8.89
C ASP A 44 -1.81 17.52 -8.06
N SER A 45 -2.83 16.66 -7.86
CA SER A 45 -4.03 17.05 -7.12
C SER A 45 -3.76 17.03 -5.61
N PRO A 46 -4.14 18.05 -4.85
CA PRO A 46 -4.03 18.03 -3.38
C PRO A 46 -5.01 17.03 -2.73
N VAL A 47 -6.03 16.57 -3.47
CA VAL A 47 -7.04 15.62 -2.97
C VAL A 47 -7.13 14.42 -3.91
N LEU A 48 -7.05 13.23 -3.34
CA LEU A 48 -7.20 11.94 -4.02
C LEU A 48 -8.62 11.41 -3.83
N TRP A 49 -9.39 11.34 -4.91
CA TRP A 49 -10.80 10.95 -4.84
C TRP A 49 -11.00 9.45 -5.09
N ALA A 50 -11.62 8.76 -4.14
CA ALA A 50 -12.21 7.44 -4.31
C ALA A 50 -13.74 7.61 -4.37
N ALA A 51 -14.36 7.15 -5.45
CA ALA A 51 -15.81 7.31 -5.64
C ALA A 51 -16.44 6.12 -6.35
N SER A 52 -17.68 5.81 -6.02
CA SER A 52 -18.52 4.79 -6.66
C SER A 52 -19.92 5.34 -6.88
N GLU A 53 -20.57 4.85 -7.94
CA GLU A 53 -21.98 5.10 -8.24
C GLU A 53 -22.63 3.77 -8.62
N ASP A 54 -23.76 3.44 -7.99
CA ASP A 54 -24.49 2.18 -8.22
C ASP A 54 -23.58 0.94 -8.07
N GLY A 55 -22.64 0.99 -7.12
CA GLY A 55 -21.67 -0.09 -6.85
C GLY A 55 -20.58 -0.25 -7.91
N THR A 56 -20.44 0.70 -8.83
CA THR A 56 -19.34 0.75 -9.81
C THR A 56 -18.43 1.93 -9.49
N ALA A 57 -17.14 1.66 -9.28
CA ALA A 57 -16.15 2.70 -9.06
C ALA A 57 -16.10 3.69 -10.23
N THR A 58 -16.21 4.97 -9.94
CA THR A 58 -16.11 6.10 -10.90
C THR A 58 -14.85 6.92 -10.69
N LYS A 59 -14.24 6.85 -9.49
CA LYS A 59 -12.89 7.39 -9.20
C LYS A 59 -12.10 6.39 -8.36
N ILE A 60 -10.84 6.16 -8.72
CA ILE A 60 -9.98 5.15 -8.10
C ILE A 60 -8.65 5.80 -7.75
N VAL A 61 -8.21 5.65 -6.50
CA VAL A 61 -6.94 6.20 -6.00
C VAL A 61 -5.85 5.14 -6.13
N TYR A 62 -4.66 5.56 -6.53
CA TYR A 62 -3.47 4.72 -6.64
C TYR A 62 -2.33 5.33 -5.84
N LEU A 63 -1.72 4.52 -4.97
CA LEU A 63 -0.57 4.89 -4.14
C LEU A 63 0.61 4.00 -4.51
N SER A 64 1.54 4.51 -5.32
CA SER A 64 2.78 3.81 -5.68
C SER A 64 3.77 3.88 -4.53
N ILE A 65 4.26 2.73 -4.08
CA ILE A 65 5.12 2.63 -2.90
C ILE A 65 6.57 2.37 -3.31
N ILE A 66 7.52 3.10 -2.72
CA ILE A 66 8.95 2.81 -2.88
C ILE A 66 9.25 1.47 -2.20
N ASN A 67 9.57 0.46 -3.02
CA ASN A 67 9.92 -0.86 -2.52
C ASN A 67 11.37 -0.87 -1.98
N LEU A 68 11.49 -1.06 -0.66
CA LEU A 68 12.77 -1.16 0.04
C LEU A 68 13.03 -2.54 0.65
N PHE A 69 12.20 -3.55 0.34
CA PHE A 69 12.25 -4.87 0.99
C PHE A 69 13.64 -5.50 0.96
N GLY A 70 14.30 -5.51 -0.21
CA GLY A 70 15.64 -6.08 -0.35
C GLY A 70 16.70 -5.40 0.52
N THR A 71 16.63 -4.07 0.66
CA THR A 71 17.56 -3.32 1.53
C THR A 71 17.29 -3.55 3.02
N GLN A 72 16.07 -3.98 3.36
CA GLN A 72 15.64 -4.30 4.71
C GLN A 72 15.69 -5.81 5.01
N SER A 73 16.26 -6.61 4.09
CA SER A 73 16.36 -8.06 4.20
C SER A 73 15.01 -8.80 4.31
N ILE A 74 13.97 -8.23 3.69
CA ILE A 74 12.63 -8.82 3.59
C ILE A 74 12.51 -9.50 2.23
N PHE A 75 12.39 -10.83 2.23
CA PHE A 75 12.35 -11.65 1.00
C PHE A 75 11.20 -12.65 0.98
N LYS A 76 10.49 -12.80 2.10
CA LYS A 76 9.38 -13.73 2.23
C LYS A 76 8.18 -13.08 2.93
N PRO A 77 6.94 -13.42 2.52
CA PRO A 77 5.74 -12.85 3.13
C PRO A 77 5.60 -13.10 4.63
N ASP A 78 6.08 -14.25 5.13
CA ASP A 78 6.04 -14.61 6.56
C ASP A 78 6.91 -13.70 7.44
N GLN A 79 7.82 -12.92 6.85
CA GLN A 79 8.59 -11.91 7.57
C GLN A 79 7.79 -10.65 7.87
N ILE A 80 6.62 -10.43 7.26
CA ILE A 80 5.74 -9.30 7.57
C ILE A 80 4.75 -9.74 8.65
N GLU A 81 4.82 -9.12 9.82
CA GLU A 81 3.90 -9.37 10.92
C GLU A 81 2.60 -8.57 10.73
N SER A 82 2.74 -7.27 10.51
CA SER A 82 1.62 -6.34 10.35
C SER A 82 1.96 -5.25 9.33
N ALA A 83 0.94 -4.71 8.65
CA ALA A 83 1.07 -3.49 7.88
C ALA A 83 -0.19 -2.62 7.97
N THR A 84 0.00 -1.33 8.19
CA THR A 84 -1.06 -0.33 8.30
C THR A 84 -0.82 0.82 7.33
N LEU A 85 -1.80 1.08 6.47
CA LEU A 85 -1.88 2.30 5.69
C LEU A 85 -2.76 3.30 6.44
N THR A 86 -2.23 4.49 6.71
CA THR A 86 -2.97 5.60 7.31
C THR A 86 -3.24 6.67 6.24
N LEU A 87 -4.49 7.11 6.15
CA LEU A 87 -4.96 8.13 5.21
C LEU A 87 -5.86 9.12 5.93
N ASP A 88 -5.70 10.40 5.63
CA ASP A 88 -6.58 11.44 6.15
C ASP A 88 -7.65 11.78 5.10
N ALA A 89 -8.91 11.53 5.43
CA ALA A 89 -10.05 12.03 4.66
C ALA A 89 -10.21 13.52 4.97
N VAL A 90 -10.06 14.36 3.95
CA VAL A 90 -10.14 15.82 4.06
C VAL A 90 -11.44 16.38 3.51
N ASP A 91 -12.14 15.61 2.66
CA ASP A 91 -13.46 15.94 2.16
C ASP A 91 -14.30 14.66 2.02
N VAL A 92 -15.54 14.68 2.49
CA VAL A 92 -16.47 13.56 2.40
C VAL A 92 -17.80 14.10 1.87
N LYS A 93 -18.10 13.79 0.61
CA LYS A 93 -19.37 14.19 -0.02
C LYS A 93 -20.47 13.20 0.26
N ASN A 94 -20.13 11.91 0.21
CA ASN A 94 -20.99 10.82 0.63
C ASN A 94 -20.15 9.77 1.36
N GLY A 95 -20.53 9.48 2.60
CA GLY A 95 -19.85 8.47 3.42
C GLY A 95 -20.02 7.06 2.86
N GLY A 96 -19.15 6.16 3.28
CA GLY A 96 -19.29 4.74 3.00
C GLY A 96 -17.98 3.98 3.06
N LYS A 97 -17.93 2.86 2.35
CA LYS A 97 -16.83 1.90 2.48
C LYS A 97 -15.76 2.10 1.43
N ILE A 98 -14.52 2.09 1.89
CA ILE A 98 -13.33 2.08 1.05
C ILE A 98 -12.57 0.78 1.29
N THR A 99 -12.18 0.09 0.22
CA THR A 99 -11.37 -1.12 0.27
C THR A 99 -10.05 -0.89 -0.45
N ALA A 100 -8.95 -1.32 0.17
CA ALA A 100 -7.62 -1.28 -0.43
C ALA A 100 -7.31 -2.60 -1.15
N TYR A 101 -6.63 -2.53 -2.29
CA TYR A 101 -6.25 -3.67 -3.12
C TYR A 101 -4.78 -3.62 -3.52
N PHE A 102 -4.20 -4.80 -3.76
CA PHE A 102 -2.86 -4.92 -4.30
C PHE A 102 -2.83 -4.62 -5.81
N MET A 103 -1.83 -3.88 -6.27
CA MET A 103 -1.49 -3.76 -7.68
C MET A 103 0.00 -4.01 -7.89
N HIS A 104 0.33 -4.88 -8.85
CA HIS A 104 1.70 -5.09 -9.28
C HIS A 104 2.14 -3.93 -10.20
N GLY A 105 3.25 -3.30 -9.87
CA GLY A 105 3.81 -2.16 -10.62
C GLY A 105 3.56 -0.82 -9.93
N ALA A 106 4.19 0.21 -10.48
CA ALA A 106 4.00 1.59 -10.07
C ALA A 106 2.80 2.21 -10.78
N ALA A 107 2.08 3.08 -10.09
CA ALA A 107 1.27 4.09 -10.75
C ALA A 107 2.18 5.16 -11.37
N LEU A 108 1.74 5.74 -12.48
CA LEU A 108 2.46 6.81 -13.18
C LEU A 108 1.76 8.14 -12.93
N ASP A 109 2.55 9.21 -12.89
CA ASP A 109 2.08 10.60 -12.79
C ASP A 109 1.20 11.01 -13.98
N THR A 110 1.32 10.33 -15.12
CA THR A 110 0.48 10.55 -16.32
C THR A 110 -0.73 9.62 -16.42
N MET A 111 -0.98 8.77 -15.42
CA MET A 111 -2.06 7.77 -15.49
C MET A 111 -3.43 8.43 -15.66
N THR A 112 -4.23 7.86 -16.56
CA THR A 112 -5.60 8.26 -16.86
C THR A 112 -6.55 7.09 -16.66
N TRP A 113 -7.86 7.31 -16.81
CA TRP A 113 -8.84 6.23 -16.70
C TRP A 113 -8.62 5.14 -17.75
N TYR A 114 -8.23 5.48 -18.98
CA TYR A 114 -8.13 4.52 -20.09
C TYR A 114 -6.91 3.61 -20.02
N ASP A 115 -5.81 4.10 -19.44
CA ASP A 115 -4.53 3.39 -19.34
C ASP A 115 -4.19 2.98 -17.90
N ARG A 116 -5.15 3.12 -16.97
CA ARG A 116 -5.00 2.64 -15.60
C ARG A 116 -4.64 1.16 -15.57
N ALA A 117 -3.75 0.80 -14.65
CA ALA A 117 -3.46 -0.59 -14.38
C ALA A 117 -4.57 -1.23 -13.54
N ASP A 118 -4.84 -2.50 -13.83
CA ASP A 118 -5.77 -3.31 -13.05
C ASP A 118 -5.12 -3.74 -11.72
N TYR A 119 -5.94 -3.77 -10.67
CA TYR A 119 -5.57 -4.28 -9.35
C TYR A 119 -6.08 -5.72 -9.14
N ASP A 120 -5.44 -6.45 -8.24
CA ASP A 120 -5.82 -7.82 -7.87
C ASP A 120 -6.97 -7.79 -6.85
N SER A 121 -8.18 -8.02 -7.33
CA SER A 121 -9.38 -8.06 -6.48
C SER A 121 -9.40 -9.22 -5.47
N SER A 122 -8.50 -10.21 -5.60
CA SER A 122 -8.37 -11.32 -4.66
C SER A 122 -7.47 -11.01 -3.46
N VAL A 123 -6.71 -9.90 -3.49
CA VAL A 123 -5.82 -9.48 -2.42
C VAL A 123 -6.23 -8.07 -1.96
N SER A 124 -6.99 -8.02 -0.87
CA SER A 124 -7.60 -6.79 -0.37
C SER A 124 -7.51 -6.65 1.14
N SER A 125 -7.66 -5.43 1.63
CA SER A 125 -7.95 -5.17 3.04
C SER A 125 -9.39 -5.54 3.40
N SER A 126 -9.70 -5.57 4.68
CA SER A 126 -11.10 -5.36 5.09
C SER A 126 -11.55 -3.95 4.67
N ALA A 127 -12.82 -3.81 4.32
CA ALA A 127 -13.42 -2.51 4.04
C ALA A 127 -13.38 -1.62 5.29
N VAL A 128 -13.03 -0.35 5.12
CA VAL A 128 -13.04 0.68 6.17
C VAL A 128 -14.19 1.64 5.88
N GLU A 129 -15.02 1.88 6.89
CA GLU A 129 -16.13 2.83 6.83
C GLU A 129 -15.61 4.25 7.11
N VAL A 130 -15.86 5.16 6.17
CA VAL A 130 -15.42 6.56 6.18
C VAL A 130 -16.65 7.44 6.05
N GLU A 131 -17.09 7.99 7.18
CA GLU A 131 -18.34 8.78 7.26
C GLU A 131 -18.09 10.29 7.36
N ASP A 132 -16.92 10.68 7.87
CA ASP A 132 -16.56 12.07 8.13
C ASP A 132 -15.08 12.32 7.82
N THR A 133 -14.67 13.59 7.77
CA THR A 133 -13.25 13.96 7.69
C THR A 133 -12.48 13.46 8.91
N GLY A 134 -11.24 13.00 8.73
CA GLY A 134 -10.40 12.49 9.82
C GLY A 134 -9.40 11.45 9.36
N SER A 135 -8.66 10.89 10.31
CA SER A 135 -7.61 9.91 10.04
C SER A 135 -8.14 8.48 10.12
N TYR A 136 -7.90 7.69 9.07
CA TYR A 136 -8.38 6.33 8.91
C TYR A 136 -7.22 5.36 8.71
N LYS A 137 -7.37 4.14 9.25
CA LYS A 137 -6.35 3.09 9.22
C LYS A 137 -6.88 1.86 8.51
N PHE A 138 -6.14 1.44 7.49
CA PHE A 138 -6.40 0.25 6.70
C PHE A 138 -5.37 -0.82 7.10
N ASP A 139 -5.85 -1.99 7.51
CA ASP A 139 -4.99 -3.17 7.63
C ASP A 139 -4.70 -3.69 6.23
N VAL A 140 -3.46 -3.47 5.78
CA VAL A 140 -2.97 -3.84 4.46
C VAL A 140 -1.91 -4.94 4.54
N THR A 141 -1.91 -5.70 5.65
CA THR A 141 -0.92 -6.76 5.91
C THR A 141 -0.83 -7.75 4.75
N ASP A 142 -1.97 -8.24 4.26
CA ASP A 142 -2.00 -9.22 3.16
C ASP A 142 -1.55 -8.62 1.82
N ILE A 143 -1.80 -7.33 1.60
CA ILE A 143 -1.33 -6.59 0.42
C ILE A 143 0.19 -6.46 0.44
N VAL A 144 0.78 -6.09 1.59
CA VAL A 144 2.25 -5.99 1.73
C VAL A 144 2.90 -7.37 1.65
N LYS A 145 2.31 -8.40 2.23
CA LYS A 145 2.73 -9.80 2.06
C LYS A 145 2.75 -10.21 0.59
N LYS A 146 1.70 -9.84 -0.16
CA LYS A 146 1.63 -10.11 -1.59
C LYS A 146 2.68 -9.34 -2.38
N ALA A 147 2.97 -8.10 -1.99
CA ALA A 147 4.04 -7.31 -2.57
C ALA A 147 5.41 -7.96 -2.35
N VAL A 148 5.69 -8.50 -1.15
CA VAL A 148 6.94 -9.25 -0.90
C VAL A 148 7.03 -10.51 -1.76
N GLU A 149 5.93 -11.25 -1.93
CA GLU A 149 5.88 -12.44 -2.80
C GLU A 149 6.18 -12.07 -4.26
N THR A 150 5.56 -11.00 -4.75
CA THR A 150 5.54 -10.65 -6.18
C THR A 150 6.73 -9.79 -6.60
N CYS A 151 7.23 -8.96 -5.67
CA CYS A 151 8.25 -7.94 -5.92
C CYS A 151 9.49 -8.05 -5.02
N SER A 152 9.85 -9.26 -4.59
CA SER A 152 11.07 -9.53 -3.81
C SER A 152 12.37 -9.09 -4.52
N ASP A 153 12.38 -9.05 -5.86
CA ASP A 153 13.51 -8.59 -6.68
C ASP A 153 13.56 -7.06 -6.87
N GLY A 154 12.70 -6.31 -6.17
CA GLY A 154 12.72 -4.84 -6.19
C GLY A 154 11.84 -4.17 -7.26
N CYS A 155 10.82 -4.86 -7.79
CA CYS A 155 9.81 -4.16 -8.59
C CYS A 155 8.94 -3.24 -7.72
N PRO A 156 8.42 -2.13 -8.29
CA PRO A 156 7.45 -1.31 -7.59
C PRO A 156 6.11 -2.04 -7.44
N TYR A 157 5.34 -1.63 -6.43
CA TYR A 157 3.97 -2.06 -6.22
C TYR A 157 3.14 -0.86 -5.79
N SER A 158 1.81 -0.97 -5.96
CA SER A 158 0.89 0.09 -5.54
C SER A 158 -0.23 -0.48 -4.68
N ILE A 159 -0.80 0.38 -3.84
CA ILE A 159 -2.04 0.13 -3.11
C ILE A 159 -3.14 0.95 -3.78
N VAL A 160 -4.24 0.30 -4.14
CA VAL A 160 -5.36 0.92 -4.86
C VAL A 160 -6.57 1.03 -3.95
N LEU A 161 -7.14 2.21 -3.82
CA LEU A 161 -8.35 2.44 -3.00
C LEU A 161 -9.56 2.54 -3.90
N VAL A 162 -10.57 1.74 -3.58
CA VAL A 162 -11.81 1.68 -4.33
C VAL A 162 -12.96 1.91 -3.37
N ALA A 163 -13.81 2.86 -3.72
CA ALA A 163 -15.07 3.09 -3.02
C ALA A 163 -16.09 2.02 -3.40
N GLU A 164 -16.93 1.65 -2.44
CA GLU A 164 -18.07 0.76 -2.63
C GLU A 164 -19.39 1.53 -2.52
N ASP A 165 -20.47 0.89 -2.99
CA ASP A 165 -21.82 1.44 -3.00
C ASP A 165 -21.87 2.81 -3.72
N ASP A 166 -22.16 3.89 -3.00
CA ASP A 166 -22.26 5.26 -3.51
C ASP A 166 -21.27 6.23 -2.81
N ALA A 167 -20.23 5.71 -2.17
CA ALA A 167 -19.29 6.54 -1.41
C ALA A 167 -18.52 7.49 -2.34
N GLU A 168 -18.25 8.72 -1.87
CA GLU A 168 -17.38 9.70 -2.53
C GLU A 168 -16.54 10.42 -1.46
N VAL A 169 -15.29 9.99 -1.35
CA VAL A 169 -14.34 10.40 -0.30
C VAL A 169 -13.06 10.94 -0.94
N GLY A 170 -12.62 12.10 -0.47
CA GLY A 170 -11.37 12.75 -0.84
C GLY A 170 -10.34 12.61 0.28
N PHE A 171 -9.22 11.97 -0.03
CA PHE A 171 -8.07 11.83 0.88
C PHE A 171 -7.00 12.88 0.59
N ALA A 172 -6.26 13.31 1.60
CA ALA A 172 -5.08 14.14 1.41
C ALA A 172 -4.05 13.43 0.52
N SER A 173 -3.52 14.13 -0.48
CA SER A 173 -2.37 13.66 -1.26
C SER A 173 -1.04 14.13 -0.66
N SER A 174 0.06 13.68 -1.25
CA SER A 174 1.41 14.18 -1.00
C SER A 174 1.59 15.67 -1.32
N GLU A 175 0.75 16.24 -2.19
CA GLU A 175 0.71 17.66 -2.57
C GLU A 175 -0.26 18.49 -1.70
N SER A 176 -0.93 17.87 -0.72
CA SER A 176 -1.88 18.56 0.15
C SER A 176 -1.21 19.43 1.22
N ASP A 177 -1.76 20.62 1.44
CA ASP A 177 -1.49 21.44 2.62
C ASP A 177 -2.43 21.11 3.80
N GLU A 178 -3.46 20.28 3.56
CA GLU A 178 -4.48 19.87 4.53
C GLU A 178 -4.38 18.37 4.82
N GLY A 179 -4.41 17.99 6.11
CA GLY A 179 -4.25 16.59 6.53
C GLY A 179 -2.82 16.07 6.41
N ASP A 180 -2.59 14.87 6.93
CA ASP A 180 -1.31 14.17 6.76
C ASP A 180 -1.30 13.41 5.43
N LYS A 181 -0.17 13.48 4.71
CA LYS A 181 0.07 12.68 3.50
C LYS A 181 -0.09 11.18 3.79
N PRO A 182 -0.40 10.34 2.78
CA PRO A 182 -0.50 8.89 2.96
C PRO A 182 0.73 8.27 3.62
N GLN A 183 0.53 7.42 4.63
CA GLN A 183 1.63 6.75 5.35
C GLN A 183 1.42 5.23 5.42
N LEU A 184 2.33 4.47 4.83
CA LEU A 184 2.40 3.03 5.00
C LEU A 184 3.45 2.67 6.05
N LYS A 185 3.05 1.92 7.08
CA LYS A 185 3.97 1.36 8.09
C LYS A 185 3.82 -0.16 8.13
N TYR A 186 4.93 -0.86 8.30
CA TYR A 186 4.91 -2.31 8.51
C TYR A 186 5.95 -2.76 9.52
N GLU A 187 5.61 -3.84 10.20
CA GLU A 187 6.44 -4.49 11.21
C GLU A 187 6.86 -5.86 10.70
N THR A 188 8.12 -6.21 10.93
CA THR A 188 8.63 -7.55 10.60
C THR A 188 8.66 -8.45 11.82
N ALA A 189 8.36 -9.73 11.60
CA ALA A 189 8.50 -10.76 12.62
C ALA A 189 9.97 -11.00 12.99
N GLU A 190 10.20 -11.51 14.20
CA GLU A 190 11.50 -12.03 14.68
C GLU A 190 11.93 -13.35 14.02
#